data_AF-A0A090WSY0-F1
#
_entry.id   AF-A0A090WSY0-F1
#
_cell.length_a   1.000
_cell.length_b   1.000
_cell.length_c   1.000
_cell.angle_alpha   90.00
_cell.angle_beta   90.00
_cell.angle_gamma   90.00
#
_symmetry.space_group_name_H-M   'P 1'
#
loop_
_entity.id
_entity.type
_entity.pdbx_description
1 polymer ?
#
loop_
_entity_poly.entity_id
_entity_poly.type
_entity_poly.pdbx_seq_one_letter_code
_entity_poly.pdbx_strand_id
1 'polypeptide(L)'
;MGVNYINALQGDDDKYLKVVATAKHFAVHSGPEKSRHQDNYQTNNKDLYETYLPAFKAAVKEANVYSVMCAYNRYRDVPCCGSDMLLQKILRDDWGGFNGYVVSDCWAINDFWQAEHHGVVETPAEAAAMALNNGTDLNCGNVYDPSLNDAILKELVDEVAIDAAIKNCF
;
A
#
# COMPACT_ATOMS: atom_id res chain seq x y z
N MET A 1 -17.23 0.08 13.46
CA MET A 1 -16.29 1.01 14.14
C MET A 1 -15.42 1.76 13.14
N GLY A 2 -14.66 1.07 12.27
CA GLY A 2 -13.75 1.72 11.31
C GLY A 2 -14.42 2.77 10.41
N VAL A 3 -15.55 2.44 9.79
CA VAL A 3 -16.33 3.37 8.94
C VAL A 3 -16.66 4.67 9.67
N ASN A 4 -17.26 4.59 10.86
CA ASN A 4 -17.61 5.79 11.63
C ASN A 4 -16.38 6.60 12.06
N TYR A 5 -15.26 5.94 12.35
CA TYR A 5 -14.01 6.61 12.69
C TYR A 5 -13.45 7.39 11.49
N ILE A 6 -13.44 6.76 10.31
CA ILE A 6 -13.03 7.40 9.05
C ILE A 6 -13.93 8.60 8.75
N ASN A 7 -15.25 8.44 8.81
CA ASN A 7 -16.19 9.54 8.56
C ASN A 7 -15.99 10.69 9.55
N ALA A 8 -15.73 10.40 10.83
CA ALA A 8 -15.48 11.44 11.84
C ALA A 8 -14.16 12.20 11.60
N LEU A 9 -13.13 11.52 11.08
CA LEU A 9 -11.87 12.15 10.70
C LEU A 9 -12.03 12.99 9.42
N GLN A 10 -12.61 12.40 8.38
CA GLN A 10 -12.77 13.02 7.07
C GLN A 10 -13.77 14.17 7.07
N GLY A 11 -14.75 14.16 7.99
CA GLY A 11 -15.81 15.15 8.04
C GLY A 11 -16.93 14.85 7.04
N ASP A 12 -17.86 15.80 6.93
CA ASP A 12 -19.11 15.71 6.18
C ASP A 12 -19.29 16.86 5.16
N ASP A 13 -18.21 17.58 4.84
CA ASP A 13 -18.22 18.61 3.79
C ASP A 13 -17.97 17.98 2.41
N ASP A 14 -18.83 18.29 1.45
CA ASP A 14 -18.80 17.70 0.10
C ASP A 14 -17.55 18.09 -0.71
N LYS A 15 -16.82 19.14 -0.30
CA LYS A 15 -15.67 19.67 -1.03
C LYS A 15 -14.36 19.51 -0.27
N TYR A 16 -14.38 19.62 1.06
CA TYR A 16 -13.17 19.69 1.88
C TYR A 16 -13.13 18.58 2.93
N LEU A 17 -12.08 17.77 2.88
CA LEU A 17 -11.78 16.86 3.98
C LEU A 17 -11.30 17.66 5.19
N LYS A 18 -11.82 17.33 6.37
CA LYS A 18 -11.30 17.86 7.65
C LYS A 18 -9.89 17.34 7.92
N VAL A 19 -9.70 16.03 7.77
CA VAL A 19 -8.37 15.38 7.69
C VAL A 19 -8.48 14.07 6.90
N VAL A 20 -7.45 13.73 6.14
CA VAL A 20 -7.38 12.45 5.44
C VAL A 20 -7.20 11.31 6.45
N ALA A 21 -8.10 10.32 6.42
CA ALA A 21 -7.91 9.09 7.15
C ALA A 21 -7.10 8.10 6.30
N THR A 22 -6.14 7.40 6.94
CA THR A 22 -5.36 6.33 6.31
C THR A 22 -5.68 4.99 6.98
N ALA A 23 -6.42 4.13 6.29
CA ALA A 23 -6.73 2.79 6.80
C ALA A 23 -5.50 1.89 6.74
N LYS A 24 -5.18 1.18 7.82
CA LYS A 24 -3.94 0.39 7.93
C LYS A 24 -4.06 -0.85 8.81
N HIS A 25 -3.23 -1.89 8.63
CA HIS A 25 -2.18 -2.06 7.61
C HIS A 25 -2.66 -3.06 6.55
N PHE A 26 -2.64 -2.67 5.28
CA PHE A 26 -3.22 -3.42 4.17
C PHE A 26 -2.17 -4.35 3.53
N ALA A 27 -2.26 -5.67 3.63
CA ALA A 27 -3.23 -6.46 4.39
C ALA A 27 -2.55 -7.62 5.12
N VAL A 28 -3.36 -8.40 5.86
CA VAL A 28 -2.91 -9.63 6.53
C VAL A 28 -1.82 -9.37 7.59
N HIS A 29 -1.72 -8.13 8.09
CA HIS A 29 -0.82 -7.76 9.18
C HIS A 29 -1.51 -7.94 10.53
N SER A 30 -1.26 -9.06 11.21
CA SER A 30 -1.82 -9.34 12.55
C SER A 30 -0.76 -9.63 13.62
N GLY A 31 0.53 -9.51 13.27
CA GLY A 31 1.66 -9.70 14.18
C GLY A 31 2.16 -11.15 14.25
N PRO A 32 3.26 -11.38 15.00
CA PRO A 32 3.83 -10.47 16.00
C PRO A 32 4.64 -9.31 15.41
N GLU A 33 4.52 -8.14 16.03
CA GLU A 33 5.11 -6.88 15.56
C GLU A 33 6.65 -6.90 15.44
N LYS A 34 7.32 -7.82 16.14
CA LYS A 34 8.78 -7.97 16.13
C LYS A 34 9.32 -8.54 14.82
N SER A 35 8.56 -9.40 14.13
CA SER A 35 9.01 -10.08 12.91
C SER A 35 8.41 -9.48 11.63
N ARG A 36 7.67 -8.37 11.73
CA ARG A 36 6.93 -7.75 10.62
C ARG A 36 7.74 -7.51 9.34
N HIS A 37 9.04 -7.23 9.46
CA HIS A 37 9.97 -6.97 8.34
C HIS A 37 10.43 -8.25 7.62
N GLN A 38 10.09 -9.43 8.15
CA GLN A 38 10.51 -10.74 7.63
C GLN A 38 9.32 -11.67 7.39
N ASP A 39 8.18 -11.37 8.01
CA ASP A 39 6.99 -12.19 7.95
C ASP A 39 6.50 -12.39 6.51
N ASN A 40 6.08 -13.61 6.21
CA ASN A 40 5.43 -13.97 4.97
C ASN A 40 4.21 -14.83 5.28
N TYR A 41 3.02 -14.24 5.15
CA TYR A 41 1.78 -14.91 5.50
C TYR A 41 1.16 -15.60 4.29
N GLN A 42 0.62 -16.79 4.54
CA GLN A 42 -0.02 -17.64 3.56
C GLN A 42 -1.40 -18.01 4.10
N THR A 43 -2.46 -17.65 3.36
CA THR A 43 -3.85 -17.99 3.72
C THR A 43 -4.60 -18.46 2.50
N ASN A 44 -5.69 -19.21 2.71
CA ASN A 44 -6.61 -19.53 1.62
C ASN A 44 -7.44 -18.28 1.25
N ASN A 45 -8.12 -18.32 0.10
CA ASN A 45 -8.96 -17.19 -0.34
C ASN A 45 -10.11 -16.91 0.63
N LYS A 46 -10.65 -17.94 1.29
CA LYS A 46 -11.73 -17.77 2.26
C LYS A 46 -11.29 -16.85 3.40
N ASP A 47 -10.16 -17.14 4.04
CA ASP A 47 -9.64 -16.32 5.14
C ASP A 47 -9.28 -14.90 4.67
N LEU A 48 -8.69 -14.77 3.48
CA LEU A 48 -8.40 -13.47 2.90
C LEU A 48 -9.68 -12.62 2.75
N TYR A 49 -10.69 -13.14 2.05
CA TYR A 49 -11.89 -12.38 1.70
C TYR A 49 -12.94 -12.29 2.81
N GLU A 50 -13.02 -13.28 3.71
CA GLU A 50 -14.01 -13.32 4.79
C GLU A 50 -13.48 -12.77 6.13
N THR A 51 -12.17 -12.67 6.31
CA THR A 51 -11.58 -12.22 7.59
C THR A 51 -10.70 -10.98 7.45
N TYR A 52 -9.70 -10.98 6.57
CA TYR A 52 -8.70 -9.91 6.52
C TYR A 52 -9.14 -8.67 5.73
N LEU A 53 -9.84 -8.87 4.62
CA LEU A 53 -10.25 -7.80 3.71
C LEU A 53 -11.55 -7.05 4.07
N PRO A 54 -12.56 -7.63 4.75
CA PRO A 54 -13.86 -6.98 4.92
C PRO A 54 -13.80 -5.57 5.53
N ALA A 55 -12.93 -5.34 6.52
CA ALA A 55 -12.80 -4.04 7.17
C ALA A 55 -12.24 -2.96 6.22
N PHE A 56 -11.27 -3.32 5.37
CA PHE A 56 -10.73 -2.42 4.35
C PHE A 56 -11.72 -2.18 3.22
N LYS A 57 -12.45 -3.22 2.80
CA LYS A 57 -13.52 -3.07 1.82
C LYS A 57 -14.60 -2.10 2.31
N ALA A 58 -15.01 -2.19 3.58
CA ALA A 58 -15.95 -1.24 4.19
C ALA A 58 -15.35 0.18 4.26
N ALA A 59 -14.06 0.32 4.61
CA ALA A 59 -13.38 1.62 4.60
C ALA A 59 -13.43 2.29 3.22
N VAL A 60 -13.24 1.51 2.14
CA VAL A 60 -13.31 2.01 0.77
C VAL A 60 -14.74 2.28 0.33
N LYS A 61 -15.64 1.29 0.46
CA LYS A 61 -16.98 1.34 -0.15
C LYS A 61 -18.01 2.13 0.65
N GLU A 62 -17.88 2.17 1.98
CA GLU A 62 -18.87 2.80 2.85
C GLU A 62 -18.38 4.14 3.42
N ALA A 63 -17.06 4.28 3.63
CA ALA A 63 -16.47 5.48 4.22
C ALA A 63 -15.70 6.36 3.22
N ASN A 64 -15.54 5.90 1.96
CA ASN A 64 -14.73 6.57 0.95
C ASN A 64 -13.36 7.01 1.51
N VAL A 65 -12.65 6.07 2.16
CA VAL A 65 -11.36 6.38 2.78
C VAL A 65 -10.39 6.93 1.74
N TYR A 66 -9.77 8.07 2.05
CA TYR A 66 -8.93 8.78 1.09
C TYR A 66 -7.50 8.23 1.02
N SER A 67 -7.06 7.46 2.02
CA SER A 67 -5.74 6.84 2.01
C SER A 67 -5.75 5.43 2.59
N VAL A 68 -4.87 4.57 2.07
CA VAL A 68 -4.61 3.23 2.61
C VAL A 68 -3.11 3.07 2.81
N MET A 69 -2.69 2.51 3.95
CA MET A 69 -1.29 2.18 4.19
C MET A 69 -1.06 0.70 3.98
N CYS A 70 -0.17 0.35 3.05
CA CYS A 70 0.21 -1.04 2.81
C CYS A 70 1.14 -1.57 3.91
N ALA A 71 1.09 -2.88 4.17
CA ALA A 71 1.77 -3.51 5.31
C ALA A 71 3.25 -3.87 5.03
N TYR A 72 4.00 -4.11 6.12
CA TYR A 72 5.39 -4.58 6.09
C TYR A 72 5.55 -5.98 5.50
N ASN A 73 4.69 -6.91 5.90
CA ASN A 73 4.85 -8.33 5.61
C ASN A 73 4.75 -8.64 4.11
N ARG A 74 5.25 -9.81 3.73
CA ARG A 74 4.84 -10.48 2.50
C ARG A 74 3.49 -11.16 2.70
N TYR A 75 2.73 -11.24 1.63
CA TYR A 75 1.56 -12.10 1.51
C TYR A 75 1.69 -12.90 0.22
N ARG A 76 1.64 -14.22 0.33
CA ARG A 76 1.88 -15.13 -0.81
C ARG A 76 3.18 -14.79 -1.54
N ASP A 77 4.25 -14.64 -0.77
CA ASP A 77 5.62 -14.39 -1.23
C ASP A 77 5.87 -13.00 -1.86
N VAL A 78 4.86 -12.14 -1.95
CA VAL A 78 4.98 -10.78 -2.49
C VAL A 78 4.85 -9.74 -1.37
N PRO A 79 5.72 -8.72 -1.29
CA PRO A 79 5.57 -7.67 -0.29
C PRO A 79 4.24 -6.92 -0.47
N CYS A 80 3.51 -6.67 0.62
CA CYS A 80 2.19 -6.03 0.51
C CYS A 80 2.25 -4.66 -0.18
N CYS A 81 3.29 -3.86 0.07
CA CYS A 81 3.52 -2.58 -0.60
C CYS A 81 4.01 -2.68 -2.05
N GLY A 82 4.32 -3.87 -2.54
CA GLY A 82 4.74 -4.12 -3.91
C GLY A 82 3.82 -5.12 -4.61
N SER A 83 2.60 -5.31 -4.12
CA SER A 83 1.70 -6.39 -4.55
C SER A 83 0.61 -5.85 -5.47
N ASP A 84 0.76 -6.06 -6.78
CA ASP A 84 -0.26 -5.81 -7.81
C ASP A 84 -1.61 -6.43 -7.45
N MET A 85 -1.62 -7.68 -6.97
CA MET A 85 -2.84 -8.37 -6.55
C MET A 85 -3.60 -7.60 -5.44
N LEU A 86 -2.90 -6.99 -4.50
CA LEU A 86 -3.52 -6.31 -3.35
C LEU A 86 -3.91 -4.89 -3.74
N LEU A 87 -2.96 -4.11 -4.27
CA LEU A 87 -3.08 -2.67 -4.43
C LEU A 87 -3.80 -2.28 -5.73
N GLN A 88 -3.59 -3.01 -6.82
CA GLN A 88 -4.27 -2.74 -8.09
C GLN A 88 -5.54 -3.58 -8.17
N LYS A 89 -5.39 -4.91 -8.28
CA LYS A 89 -6.51 -5.80 -8.53
C LYS A 89 -7.58 -5.75 -7.44
N ILE A 90 -7.23 -5.90 -6.17
CA ILE A 90 -8.25 -5.94 -5.11
C ILE A 90 -8.72 -4.53 -4.73
N LEU A 91 -7.79 -3.66 -4.36
CA LEU A 91 -8.11 -2.35 -3.79
C LEU A 91 -8.72 -1.39 -4.82
N ARG A 92 -8.13 -1.29 -6.03
CA ARG A 92 -8.59 -0.36 -7.07
C ARG A 92 -9.64 -1.00 -7.99
N ASP A 93 -9.41 -2.21 -8.50
CA ASP A 93 -10.29 -2.81 -9.51
C ASP A 93 -11.51 -3.53 -8.90
N ASP A 94 -11.31 -4.59 -8.12
CA ASP A 94 -12.37 -5.48 -7.64
C ASP A 94 -13.35 -4.76 -6.71
N TRP A 95 -12.85 -3.90 -5.84
CA TRP A 95 -13.71 -3.10 -4.97
C TRP A 95 -14.30 -1.93 -5.72
N GLY A 96 -13.49 -1.25 -6.54
CA GLY A 96 -13.87 -0.01 -7.21
C GLY A 96 -14.13 1.14 -6.22
N GLY A 97 -13.85 2.37 -6.64
CA GLY A 97 -14.16 3.57 -5.86
C GLY A 97 -13.09 3.96 -4.84
N PHE A 98 -11.96 3.26 -4.77
CA PHE A 98 -10.77 3.82 -4.14
C PHE A 98 -10.10 4.83 -5.09
N ASN A 99 -10.37 6.11 -4.87
CA ASN A 99 -9.83 7.22 -5.65
C ASN A 99 -8.71 7.97 -4.93
N GLY A 100 -8.22 7.41 -3.83
CA GLY A 100 -7.19 8.00 -2.99
C GLY A 100 -5.79 7.45 -3.28
N TYR A 101 -4.88 7.73 -2.36
CA TYR A 101 -3.48 7.31 -2.45
C TYR A 101 -3.10 6.21 -1.47
N VAL A 102 -2.19 5.33 -1.88
CA VAL A 102 -1.54 4.35 -1.03
C VAL A 102 -0.21 4.91 -0.53
N VAL A 103 0.02 4.80 0.77
CA VAL A 103 1.30 5.12 1.40
C VAL A 103 1.95 3.86 1.93
N SER A 104 3.27 3.72 1.79
CA SER A 104 3.98 2.62 2.43
C SER A 104 3.94 2.75 3.94
N ASP A 105 3.92 1.62 4.66
CA ASP A 105 4.37 1.68 6.04
C ASP A 105 5.84 2.13 6.09
N CYS A 106 6.25 2.63 7.25
CA CYS A 106 7.53 3.30 7.39
C CYS A 106 8.68 2.31 7.23
N TRP A 107 9.53 2.54 6.24
CA TRP A 107 10.60 1.63 5.81
C TRP A 107 10.15 0.31 5.18
N ALA A 108 8.85 0.06 4.95
CA ALA A 108 8.39 -1.21 4.34
C ALA A 108 9.00 -1.48 2.95
N ILE A 109 9.28 -0.43 2.16
CA ILE A 109 9.95 -0.59 0.85
C ILE A 109 11.44 -0.96 1.02
N ASN A 110 12.09 -0.60 2.13
CA ASN A 110 13.47 -1.04 2.39
C ASN A 110 13.56 -2.56 2.53
N ASP A 111 12.52 -3.17 3.10
CA ASP A 111 12.46 -4.61 3.30
C ASP A 111 12.54 -5.39 1.99
N PHE A 112 12.19 -4.76 0.86
CA PHE A 112 12.17 -5.42 -0.44
C PHE A 112 13.58 -5.79 -0.91
N TRP A 113 14.59 -4.97 -0.59
CA TRP A 113 15.96 -5.14 -1.09
C TRP A 113 16.95 -5.54 0.00
N GLN A 114 16.62 -5.29 1.27
CA GLN A 114 17.46 -5.71 2.40
C GLN A 114 17.42 -7.23 2.54
N ALA A 115 18.57 -7.88 2.39
CA ALA A 115 18.70 -9.34 2.39
C ALA A 115 18.33 -9.98 3.74
N GLU A 116 18.47 -9.24 4.83
CA GLU A 116 18.06 -9.63 6.18
C GLU A 116 16.54 -9.53 6.41
N HIS A 117 15.81 -8.88 5.50
CA HIS A 117 14.36 -8.70 5.54
C HIS A 117 13.68 -9.58 4.48
N HIS A 118 12.99 -9.02 3.48
CA HIS A 118 12.34 -9.83 2.44
C HIS A 118 13.27 -10.15 1.28
N GLY A 119 14.18 -9.22 0.92
CA GLY A 119 15.21 -9.43 -0.11
C GLY A 119 14.67 -10.01 -1.43
N VAL A 120 13.52 -9.50 -1.89
CA VAL A 120 12.85 -9.95 -3.13
C VAL A 120 13.43 -9.30 -4.39
N VAL A 121 14.17 -8.21 -4.25
CA VAL A 121 14.93 -7.52 -5.30
C VAL A 121 16.33 -7.19 -4.79
N GLU A 122 17.25 -6.83 -5.68
CA GLU A 122 18.67 -6.68 -5.32
C GLU A 122 19.04 -5.25 -4.94
N THR A 123 18.27 -4.26 -5.40
CA THR A 123 18.62 -2.85 -5.26
C THR A 123 17.48 -1.97 -4.74
N PRO A 124 17.80 -0.84 -4.06
CA PRO A 124 16.79 0.17 -3.70
C PRO A 124 16.02 0.73 -4.90
N ALA A 125 16.64 0.81 -6.08
CA ALA A 125 16.00 1.29 -7.31
C ALA A 125 14.94 0.30 -7.81
N GLU A 126 15.23 -1.01 -7.79
CA GLU A 126 14.23 -2.05 -8.11
C GLU A 126 13.10 -2.07 -7.08
N ALA A 127 13.41 -1.84 -5.79
CA ALA A 127 12.40 -1.74 -4.75
C ALA A 127 11.47 -0.54 -4.96
N ALA A 128 12.05 0.62 -5.31
CA ALA A 128 11.29 1.83 -5.65
C ALA A 128 10.37 1.58 -6.85
N ALA A 129 10.91 1.00 -7.92
CA ALA A 129 10.16 0.67 -9.12
C ALA A 129 9.01 -0.31 -8.86
N MET A 130 9.30 -1.41 -8.16
CA MET A 130 8.29 -2.42 -7.82
C MET A 130 7.15 -1.83 -7.01
N ALA A 131 7.45 -0.99 -6.01
CA ALA A 131 6.42 -0.37 -5.18
C ALA A 131 5.57 0.64 -5.99
N LEU A 132 6.20 1.51 -6.77
CA LEU A 132 5.51 2.55 -7.51
C LEU A 132 4.64 1.98 -8.64
N ASN A 133 5.21 1.09 -9.47
CA ASN A 133 4.48 0.45 -10.58
C ASN A 133 3.27 -0.35 -10.06
N ASN A 134 3.39 -0.95 -8.88
CA ASN A 134 2.31 -1.73 -8.28
C ASN A 134 1.37 -0.90 -7.38
N GLY A 135 1.47 0.43 -7.41
CA GLY A 135 0.44 1.33 -6.87
C GLY A 135 0.67 1.84 -5.45
N THR A 136 1.89 1.77 -4.92
CA THR A 136 2.29 2.54 -3.72
C THR A 136 2.67 3.95 -4.15
N ASP A 137 1.80 4.91 -3.91
CA ASP A 137 1.96 6.29 -4.42
C ASP A 137 2.97 7.10 -3.58
N LEU A 138 3.00 6.88 -2.26
CA LEU A 138 3.88 7.58 -1.32
C LEU A 138 4.77 6.61 -0.53
N ASN A 139 6.02 7.00 -0.29
CA ASN A 139 6.94 6.25 0.55
C ASN A 139 7.08 6.91 1.93
N CYS A 140 6.54 6.27 2.99
CA CYS A 140 7.04 6.56 4.34
C CYS A 140 8.44 5.94 4.46
N GLY A 141 9.47 6.73 4.24
CA GLY A 141 10.84 6.23 4.27
C GLY A 141 11.75 7.02 3.34
N ASN A 142 12.80 6.37 2.87
CA ASN A 142 13.92 6.98 2.18
C ASN A 142 14.32 6.16 0.93
N VAL A 143 13.42 5.36 0.38
CA VAL A 143 13.70 4.57 -0.82
C VAL A 143 13.38 5.39 -2.07
N TYR A 144 12.23 6.08 -2.10
CA TYR A 144 11.84 6.87 -3.27
C TYR A 144 12.84 8.00 -3.56
N ASP A 145 13.28 8.71 -2.54
CA ASP A 145 14.37 9.69 -2.64
C ASP A 145 15.63 9.13 -1.96
N PRO A 146 16.74 8.85 -2.68
CA PRO A 146 17.00 9.23 -4.08
C PRO A 146 16.73 8.15 -5.15
N SER A 147 16.30 6.94 -4.77
CA SER A 147 16.40 5.77 -5.66
C SER A 147 15.45 5.79 -6.87
N LEU A 148 14.34 6.55 -6.84
CA LEU A 148 13.48 6.69 -8.01
C LEU A 148 14.21 7.32 -9.20
N ASN A 149 15.16 8.23 -8.96
CA ASN A 149 15.95 8.82 -10.06
C ASN A 149 16.73 7.75 -10.82
N ASP A 150 17.38 6.84 -10.09
CA ASP A 150 18.10 5.71 -10.68
C ASP A 150 17.15 4.72 -11.36
N ALA A 151 15.99 4.46 -10.75
CA ALA A 151 14.97 3.59 -11.33
C ALA A 151 14.42 4.12 -12.66
N ILE A 152 14.19 5.44 -12.76
CA ILE A 152 13.75 6.11 -14.00
C ILE A 152 14.87 6.06 -15.06
N LEU A 153 16.12 6.38 -14.69
CA LEU A 153 17.25 6.32 -15.63
C LEU A 153 17.51 4.91 -16.17
N LYS A 154 17.17 3.88 -15.39
CA LYS A 154 17.24 2.47 -15.77
C LYS A 154 15.97 1.94 -16.45
N GLU A 155 14.98 2.81 -16.71
CA GLU A 155 13.70 2.44 -17.34
C GLU A 155 12.93 1.35 -16.57
N LEU A 156 13.07 1.32 -15.25
CA LEU A 156 12.37 0.36 -14.37
C LEU A 156 10.97 0.85 -13.96
N VAL A 157 10.70 2.14 -14.10
CA VAL A 157 9.45 2.78 -13.70
C VAL A 157 8.65 3.15 -14.94
N ASP A 158 7.36 2.83 -14.95
CA ASP A 158 6.45 3.31 -15.98
C ASP A 158 6.08 4.77 -15.70
N GLU A 159 6.23 5.66 -16.68
CA GLU A 159 5.87 7.09 -16.54
C GLU A 159 4.40 7.26 -16.13
N VAL A 160 3.52 6.39 -16.62
CA VAL A 160 2.10 6.33 -16.23
C VAL A 160 1.92 6.07 -14.73
N ALA A 161 2.81 5.30 -14.09
CA ALA A 161 2.74 5.06 -12.66
C ALA A 161 3.13 6.31 -11.85
N ILE A 162 4.06 7.12 -12.34
CA ILE A 162 4.42 8.41 -11.73
C ILE A 162 3.24 9.37 -11.80
N ASP A 163 2.65 9.52 -12.99
CA ASP A 163 1.49 10.38 -13.20
C ASP A 163 0.29 9.95 -12.34
N ALA A 164 0.05 8.64 -12.25
CA ALA A 164 -0.99 8.09 -11.39
C ALA A 164 -0.72 8.41 -9.91
N ALA A 165 0.50 8.21 -9.42
CA ALA A 165 0.86 8.49 -8.03
C ALA A 165 0.67 9.96 -7.65
N ILE A 166 1.07 10.88 -8.53
CA ILE A 166 0.86 12.32 -8.33
C ILE A 166 -0.63 12.63 -8.33
N LYS A 167 -1.37 12.17 -9.34
CA LYS A 167 -2.82 12.41 -9.46
C LYS A 167 -3.62 11.84 -8.29
N ASN A 168 -3.20 10.73 -7.71
CA ASN A 168 -3.87 10.16 -6.54
C ASN A 168 -3.69 11.02 -5.28
N CYS A 169 -2.66 11.87 -5.24
CA CYS A 169 -2.35 12.72 -4.09
C CYS A 169 -2.99 14.13 -4.15
N PHE A 170 -3.46 14.59 -5.31
CA PHE A 170 -3.90 15.97 -5.56
C PHE A 170 -5.23 16.03 -6.35
#